data_AF-A0A559QHB7-F1
#
_entry.id   AF-A0A559QHB7-F1
#
_cell.length_a   1.000
_cell.length_b   1.000
_cell.length_c   1.000
_cell.angle_alpha   90.00
_cell.angle_beta   90.00
_cell.angle_gamma   90.00
#
_symmetry.space_group_name_H-M   'P 1'
#
loop_
_entity.id
_entity.type
_entity.pdbx_description
1 polymer ?
#
loop_
_entity_poly.entity_id
_entity_poly.type
_entity_poly.pdbx_seq_one_letter_code
_entity_poly.pdbx_strand_id
1 'polypeptide(L)'
;MTASSPSAAWRNNLWDYATRVYAHREVENIVLDLQDDYYANVNIILWLCWLEEEAIFLSRELLDDVLITVDTVNQATLIKLREVRKFVKEAGSFTQVQSKLISKQLLNAELMIEKILVHRLQDLTRRSISIMKDEHEPLNLAYYLDFLGIPDARQIARLVRSACRSAYHQSVSSKIYQTSHSTRPKTSA
;
A
#
# COMPACT_ATOMS: atom_id res chain seq x y z
N MET A 1 -33.39 -14.80 9.97
CA MET A 1 -32.30 -13.82 10.13
C MET A 1 -30.99 -14.57 10.28
N THR A 2 -30.26 -14.74 9.17
CA THR A 2 -28.82 -15.02 9.13
C THR A 2 -28.36 -14.47 7.78
N ALA A 3 -27.91 -13.21 7.76
CA ALA A 3 -27.27 -12.64 6.59
C ALA A 3 -25.92 -13.36 6.43
N SER A 4 -25.83 -14.27 5.47
CA SER A 4 -24.54 -14.80 5.03
C SER A 4 -23.64 -13.63 4.64
N SER A 5 -22.53 -13.46 5.35
CA SER A 5 -21.46 -12.55 4.95
C SER A 5 -21.09 -12.86 3.49
N PRO A 6 -21.00 -11.84 2.60
CA PRO A 6 -20.55 -12.09 1.25
C PRO A 6 -19.12 -12.62 1.33
N SER A 7 -18.89 -13.78 0.71
CA SER A 7 -17.54 -14.30 0.43
C SER A 7 -16.67 -13.14 -0.05
N ALA A 8 -15.55 -12.87 0.61
CA ALA A 8 -14.69 -11.74 0.27
C ALA A 8 -14.36 -11.79 -1.24
N ALA A 9 -14.53 -10.68 -1.94
CA ALA A 9 -14.25 -10.58 -3.39
C ALA A 9 -12.75 -10.70 -3.73
N TRP A 10 -11.89 -10.89 -2.73
CA TRP A 10 -10.43 -10.96 -2.81
C TRP A 10 -9.88 -11.93 -1.75
N ARG A 11 -8.67 -12.46 -1.98
CA ARG A 11 -7.98 -13.39 -1.07
C ARG A 11 -7.46 -12.69 0.18
N ASN A 12 -6.91 -11.49 0.05
CA ASN A 12 -6.52 -10.64 1.19
C ASN A 12 -7.03 -9.21 0.99
N ASN A 13 -7.47 -8.58 2.09
CA ASN A 13 -7.79 -7.15 2.04
C ASN A 13 -6.51 -6.34 1.75
N LEU A 14 -6.68 -5.16 1.17
CA LEU A 14 -5.60 -4.31 0.70
C LEU A 14 -4.65 -3.90 1.84
N TRP A 15 -5.19 -3.63 3.04
CA TRP A 15 -4.37 -3.26 4.20
C TRP A 15 -3.43 -4.39 4.62
N ASP A 16 -3.95 -5.61 4.73
CA ASP A 16 -3.15 -6.79 5.11
C ASP A 16 -2.13 -7.16 4.02
N TYR A 17 -2.46 -6.92 2.76
CA TYR A 17 -1.50 -7.05 1.66
C TYR A 17 -0.39 -5.99 1.77
N ALA A 18 -0.76 -4.71 1.82
CA ALA A 18 0.16 -3.59 1.83
C ALA A 18 1.14 -3.67 3.00
N THR A 19 0.63 -3.95 4.21
CA THR A 19 1.47 -4.09 5.41
C THR A 19 2.48 -5.23 5.33
N ARG A 20 2.12 -6.37 4.72
CA ARG A 20 3.04 -7.51 4.55
C ARG A 20 4.12 -7.23 3.52
N VAL A 21 3.72 -6.66 2.39
CA VAL A 21 4.60 -6.39 1.25
C VAL A 21 5.57 -5.26 1.58
N TYR A 22 5.07 -4.18 2.19
CA TYR A 22 5.90 -3.04 2.61
C TYR A 22 6.89 -3.39 3.72
N ALA A 23 6.61 -4.38 4.56
CA ALA A 23 7.57 -4.85 5.57
C ALA A 23 8.85 -5.48 4.98
N HIS A 24 8.88 -5.73 3.67
CA HIS A 24 10.04 -6.26 2.98
C HIS A 24 10.94 -5.12 2.49
N ARG A 25 12.21 -5.14 2.92
CA ARG A 25 13.16 -4.03 2.73
C ARG A 25 13.36 -3.65 1.26
N GLU A 26 13.31 -4.63 0.35
CA GLU A 26 13.45 -4.36 -1.08
C GLU A 26 12.29 -3.49 -1.60
N VAL A 27 11.05 -3.82 -1.20
CA VAL A 27 9.87 -3.05 -1.56
C VAL A 27 9.92 -1.67 -0.93
N GLU A 28 10.20 -1.59 0.38
CA GLU A 28 10.30 -0.33 1.12
C GLU A 28 11.26 0.64 0.43
N ASN A 29 12.48 0.20 0.09
CA ASN A 29 13.47 1.05 -0.57
C ASN A 29 12.94 1.60 -1.90
N ILE A 30 12.44 0.73 -2.79
CA ILE A 30 12.00 1.16 -4.14
C ILE A 30 10.85 2.18 -4.05
N VAL A 31 9.87 1.93 -3.19
CA VAL A 31 8.70 2.83 -3.10
C VAL A 31 9.01 4.13 -2.36
N LEU A 32 9.99 4.13 -1.44
CA LEU A 32 10.50 5.35 -0.81
C LEU A 32 11.29 6.20 -1.81
N ASP A 33 12.15 5.59 -2.63
CA ASP A 33 12.88 6.33 -3.69
C ASP A 33 11.89 6.99 -4.67
N LEU A 34 10.85 6.25 -5.09
CA LEU A 34 9.79 6.81 -5.95
C LEU A 34 8.99 7.94 -5.28
N GLN A 35 8.78 7.83 -3.97
CA GLN A 35 8.11 8.86 -3.20
C GLN A 35 8.96 10.12 -3.07
N ASP A 36 10.24 9.98 -2.77
CA ASP A 36 11.12 11.10 -2.49
C ASP A 36 11.52 11.83 -3.79
N ASP A 37 11.77 11.10 -4.88
CA ASP A 37 12.22 11.68 -6.14
C ASP A 37 11.07 12.18 -7.04
N TYR A 38 9.90 11.53 -6.98
CA TYR A 38 8.78 11.79 -7.91
C TYR A 38 7.45 12.09 -7.21
N TYR A 39 7.45 12.25 -5.88
CA TYR A 39 6.22 12.44 -5.09
C TYR A 39 5.19 11.33 -5.27
N ALA A 40 5.62 10.14 -5.71
CA ALA A 40 4.71 9.04 -5.96
C ALA A 40 4.02 8.60 -4.66
N ASN A 41 2.73 8.31 -4.77
CA ASN A 41 1.92 7.92 -3.62
C ASN A 41 2.07 6.41 -3.37
N VAL A 42 2.79 6.06 -2.31
CA VAL A 42 3.05 4.66 -1.92
C VAL A 42 1.77 3.86 -1.77
N ASN A 43 0.68 4.44 -1.25
CA ASN A 43 -0.59 3.73 -1.10
C ASN A 43 -1.20 3.37 -2.47
N ILE A 44 -1.07 4.25 -3.47
CA ILE A 44 -1.52 3.98 -4.85
C ILE A 44 -0.64 2.91 -5.49
N ILE A 45 0.68 2.98 -5.31
CA ILE A 45 1.61 1.96 -5.84
C ILE A 45 1.26 0.57 -5.29
N LEU A 46 1.10 0.45 -3.97
CA LEU A 46 0.78 -0.82 -3.32
C LEU A 46 -0.61 -1.32 -3.71
N TRP A 47 -1.58 -0.41 -3.90
CA TRP A 47 -2.90 -0.75 -4.42
C TRP A 47 -2.86 -1.32 -5.83
N LEU A 48 -2.13 -0.70 -6.75
CA LEU A 48 -2.00 -1.23 -8.13
C LEU A 48 -1.31 -2.60 -8.15
N CYS A 49 -0.34 -2.85 -7.25
CA CYS A 49 0.26 -4.17 -7.08
C CYS A 49 -0.74 -5.20 -6.53
N TRP A 50 -1.59 -4.79 -5.58
CA TRP A 50 -2.64 -5.62 -5.01
C TRP A 50 -3.72 -6.00 -6.05
N LEU A 51 -4.15 -5.05 -6.89
CA LEU A 51 -5.08 -5.33 -7.98
C LEU A 51 -4.54 -6.43 -8.90
N GLU A 52 -3.26 -6.36 -9.27
CA GLU A 52 -2.64 -7.39 -10.11
C GLU A 52 -2.53 -8.74 -9.40
N GLU A 53 -2.18 -8.76 -8.11
CA GLU A 53 -2.13 -10.00 -7.31
C GLU A 53 -3.51 -10.66 -7.22
N GLU A 54 -4.57 -9.88 -7.02
CA GLU A 54 -5.96 -10.37 -6.97
C GLU A 54 -6.60 -10.57 -8.35
N ALA A 55 -5.86 -10.31 -9.45
CA ALA A 55 -6.34 -10.36 -10.83
C ALA A 55 -7.59 -9.48 -11.08
N ILE A 56 -7.61 -8.31 -10.46
CA ILE A 56 -8.67 -7.29 -10.61
C ILE A 56 -8.23 -6.29 -11.68
N PHE A 57 -9.10 -6.06 -12.66
CA PHE A 57 -8.90 -5.07 -13.71
C PHE A 57 -9.85 -3.89 -13.50
N LEU A 58 -9.32 -2.67 -13.50
CA LEU A 58 -10.07 -1.43 -13.36
C LEU A 58 -9.83 -0.53 -14.58
N SER A 59 -10.81 0.30 -14.95
CA SER A 59 -10.66 1.29 -16.04
C SER A 59 -9.60 2.32 -15.66
N ARG A 60 -8.81 2.79 -16.64
CA ARG A 60 -7.88 3.90 -16.45
C ARG A 60 -8.57 5.19 -16.02
N GLU A 61 -9.84 5.36 -16.38
CA GLU A 61 -10.67 6.51 -15.96
C GLU A 61 -10.81 6.59 -14.43
N LEU A 62 -10.71 5.45 -13.73
CA LEU A 62 -10.75 5.41 -12.27
C LEU A 62 -9.52 6.09 -11.65
N LEU A 63 -8.43 6.27 -12.39
CA LEU A 63 -7.25 6.94 -11.87
C LEU A 63 -7.57 8.38 -11.45
N ASP A 64 -8.41 9.09 -12.21
CA ASP A 64 -8.76 10.47 -11.88
C ASP A 64 -9.52 10.55 -10.54
N ASP A 65 -10.50 9.66 -10.33
CA ASP A 65 -11.22 9.55 -9.05
C ASP A 65 -10.28 9.22 -7.88
N VAL A 66 -9.31 8.32 -8.11
CA VAL A 66 -8.31 7.95 -7.11
C VAL A 66 -7.41 9.15 -6.77
N LEU A 67 -6.89 9.86 -7.78
CA LEU A 67 -6.05 11.03 -7.56
C LEU A 67 -6.81 12.13 -6.82
N ILE A 68 -8.06 12.41 -7.20
CA ILE A 68 -8.90 13.39 -6.52
C ILE A 68 -9.14 13.00 -5.06
N THR A 69 -9.48 11.75 -4.78
CA THR A 69 -9.90 11.33 -3.43
C THR A 69 -8.76 11.00 -2.48
N VAL A 70 -7.64 10.49 -3.00
CA VAL A 70 -6.49 10.03 -2.23
C VAL A 70 -5.37 11.06 -2.27
N ASP A 71 -5.03 11.59 -3.44
CA ASP A 71 -3.89 12.48 -3.55
C ASP A 71 -4.19 13.87 -3.00
N THR A 72 -5.40 14.41 -3.20
CA THR A 72 -5.81 15.67 -2.55
C THR A 72 -5.65 15.61 -1.02
N VAL A 73 -6.02 14.48 -0.41
CA VAL A 73 -5.88 14.30 1.04
C VAL A 73 -4.40 14.11 1.42
N ASN A 74 -3.64 13.35 0.63
CA ASN A 74 -2.20 13.17 0.81
C ASN A 74 -1.46 14.52 0.84
N GLN A 75 -1.75 15.40 -0.13
CA GLN A 75 -1.20 16.76 -0.22
C GLN A 75 -1.66 17.64 0.95
N ALA A 76 -2.94 17.59 1.31
CA ALA A 76 -3.47 18.43 2.38
C ALA A 76 -3.00 18.02 3.80
N THR A 77 -2.55 16.76 3.98
CA THR A 77 -2.27 16.19 5.31
C THR A 77 -0.91 15.51 5.42
N LEU A 78 -0.68 14.38 4.74
CA LEU A 78 0.51 13.53 4.91
C LEU A 78 1.80 14.26 4.58
N ILE A 79 1.84 15.02 3.48
CA ILE A 79 3.03 15.79 3.10
C ILE A 79 3.40 16.79 4.21
N LYS A 80 2.41 17.54 4.71
CA LYS A 80 2.63 18.49 5.82
C LYS A 80 3.11 17.80 7.11
N LEU A 81 2.56 16.64 7.44
CA LEU A 81 3.01 15.88 8.61
C LEU A 81 4.46 15.39 8.44
N ARG A 82 4.83 14.93 7.23
CA ARG A 82 6.18 14.48 6.92
C ARG A 82 7.19 15.63 6.97
N GLU A 83 6.82 16.80 6.46
CA GLU A 83 7.62 18.02 6.58
C GLU A 83 7.88 18.39 8.04
N VAL A 84 6.83 18.42 8.88
CA VAL A 84 6.97 18.69 10.32
C VAL A 84 7.85 17.61 10.98
N ARG A 85 7.67 16.34 10.64
CA ARG A 85 8.49 15.24 11.18
C ARG A 85 9.96 15.38 10.77
N LYS A 86 10.24 15.76 9.53
CA LYS A 86 11.59 16.01 9.02
C LYS A 86 12.22 17.19 9.78
N PHE A 87 11.49 18.30 9.89
CA PHE A 87 11.91 19.47 10.66
C PHE A 87 12.25 19.13 12.11
N VAL A 88 11.40 18.35 12.81
CA VAL A 88 11.65 17.95 14.22
C VAL A 88 12.94 17.12 14.38
N LYS A 89 13.35 16.36 13.36
CA LYS A 89 14.61 15.60 13.36
C LYS A 89 15.82 16.49 13.11
N GLU A 90 15.67 17.54 12.31
CA GLU A 90 16.78 18.37 11.80
C GLU A 90 16.99 19.67 12.60
N ALA A 91 15.94 20.24 13.20
CA ALA A 91 15.96 21.60 13.75
C ALA A 91 16.93 21.82 14.93
N GLY A 92 17.39 20.76 15.60
CA GLY A 92 18.31 20.86 16.75
C GLY A 92 17.74 21.54 18.01
N SER A 93 16.54 22.15 17.92
CA SER A 93 15.86 22.86 19.01
C SER A 93 15.28 21.96 20.10
N PHE A 94 15.27 20.65 19.88
CA PHE A 94 14.76 19.65 20.81
C PHE A 94 15.89 18.72 21.25
N THR A 95 15.80 18.22 22.49
CA THR A 95 16.67 17.11 22.91
C THR A 95 16.37 15.87 22.08
N GLN A 96 17.34 14.95 21.97
CA GLN A 96 17.16 13.71 21.21
C GLN A 96 15.95 12.88 21.67
N VAL A 97 15.65 12.88 22.98
CA VAL A 97 14.50 12.19 23.56
C VAL A 97 13.18 12.84 23.12
N GLN A 98 13.11 14.18 23.16
CA GLN A 98 11.94 14.94 22.70
C GLN A 98 11.71 14.76 21.19
N SER A 99 12.75 14.90 20.36
CA SER A 99 12.64 14.68 18.91
C SER A 99 12.11 13.28 18.59
N LYS A 100 12.61 12.24 19.27
CA LYS A 100 12.12 10.86 19.10
C LYS A 100 10.66 10.71 19.50
N LEU A 101 10.26 11.29 20.64
CA LEU A 101 8.88 11.22 21.13
C LEU A 101 7.91 11.90 20.14
N ILE A 102 8.21 13.13 19.72
CA ILE A 102 7.37 13.90 18.79
C ILE A 102 7.32 13.20 17.43
N SER A 103 8.47 12.77 16.90
CA SER A 103 8.52 12.03 15.62
C SER A 103 7.68 10.76 15.64
N LYS A 104 7.62 10.06 16.78
CA LYS A 104 6.78 8.87 16.94
C LYS A 104 5.29 9.22 16.87
N GLN A 105 4.86 10.31 17.49
CA GLN A 105 3.45 10.73 17.41
C GLN A 105 3.06 11.18 16.00
N LEU A 106 3.94 11.90 15.31
CA LEU A 106 3.73 12.28 13.91
C LEU A 106 3.64 11.05 13.00
N LEU A 107 4.56 10.10 13.16
CA LEU A 107 4.51 8.82 12.45
C LEU A 107 3.20 8.07 12.71
N ASN A 108 2.71 8.03 13.95
CA ASN A 108 1.42 7.39 14.26
C ASN A 108 0.25 8.09 13.55
N ALA A 109 0.25 9.43 13.52
CA ALA A 109 -0.77 10.20 12.81
C ALA A 109 -0.72 9.94 11.29
N GLU A 110 0.48 9.88 10.71
CA GLU A 110 0.68 9.50 9.31
C GLU A 110 0.10 8.11 9.03
N LEU A 111 0.47 7.09 9.82
CA LEU A 111 -0.02 5.71 9.66
C LEU A 111 -1.56 5.63 9.78
N MET A 112 -2.16 6.41 10.68
CA MET A 112 -3.62 6.47 10.80
C MET A 112 -4.28 7.02 9.53
N ILE A 113 -3.72 8.08 8.94
CA ILE A 113 -4.23 8.66 7.69
C ILE A 113 -4.01 7.69 6.52
N GLU A 114 -2.82 7.12 6.38
CA GLU A 114 -2.51 6.14 5.34
C GLU A 114 -3.47 4.95 5.39
N LYS A 115 -3.78 4.44 6.59
CA LYS A 115 -4.78 3.39 6.76
C LYS A 115 -6.16 3.79 6.25
N ILE A 116 -6.60 5.02 6.52
CA ILE A 116 -7.88 5.54 6.01
C ILE A 116 -7.85 5.61 4.48
N LEU A 117 -6.76 6.09 3.88
CA LEU A 117 -6.60 6.19 2.42
C LEU A 117 -6.62 4.82 1.74
N VAL A 118 -5.92 3.83 2.33
CA VAL A 118 -5.93 2.44 1.88
C VAL A 118 -7.36 1.86 1.94
N HIS A 119 -8.12 2.11 3.00
CA HIS A 119 -9.51 1.66 3.06
C HIS A 119 -10.39 2.32 1.98
N ARG A 120 -10.17 3.60 1.67
CA ARG A 120 -10.87 4.29 0.57
C ARG A 120 -10.56 3.67 -0.80
N LEU A 121 -9.30 3.34 -1.07
CA LEU A 121 -8.90 2.63 -2.30
C LEU A 121 -9.61 1.28 -2.45
N GLN A 122 -9.71 0.52 -1.35
CA GLN A 122 -10.42 -0.75 -1.35
C GLN A 122 -11.93 -0.57 -1.58
N ASP A 123 -12.54 0.46 -0.99
CA ASP A 123 -13.97 0.76 -1.20
C ASP A 123 -14.26 1.23 -2.63
N LEU A 124 -13.39 2.05 -3.22
CA LEU A 124 -13.47 2.43 -4.64
C LEU A 124 -13.39 1.19 -5.52
N THR A 125 -12.42 0.31 -5.27
CA THR A 125 -12.28 -0.96 -5.99
C THR A 125 -13.56 -1.78 -5.93
N ARG A 126 -14.13 -1.97 -4.73
CA ARG A 126 -15.36 -2.75 -4.53
C ARG A 126 -16.55 -2.19 -5.33
N ARG A 127 -16.65 -0.87 -5.46
CA ARG A 127 -17.73 -0.22 -6.22
C ARG A 127 -17.54 -0.37 -7.73
N SER A 128 -16.29 -0.34 -8.18
CA SER A 128 -15.94 -0.35 -9.60
C SER A 128 -15.87 -1.75 -10.23
N ILE A 129 -15.60 -2.81 -9.44
CA ILE A 129 -15.53 -4.20 -9.94
C ILE A 129 -16.80 -4.62 -10.69
N SER A 130 -17.99 -4.24 -10.21
CA SER A 130 -19.26 -4.68 -10.78
C SER A 130 -19.65 -3.95 -12.08
N ILE A 131 -18.89 -2.93 -12.48
CA ILE A 131 -19.27 -1.99 -13.56
C ILE A 131 -18.57 -2.34 -14.88
N MET A 132 -17.53 -3.17 -14.87
CA MET A 132 -16.69 -3.37 -16.05
C MET A 132 -17.15 -4.53 -16.96
N LYS A 133 -17.19 -4.23 -18.26
CA LYS A 133 -17.41 -5.17 -19.37
C LYS A 133 -16.29 -5.12 -20.42
N ASP A 134 -15.31 -4.22 -20.30
CA ASP A 134 -14.26 -4.02 -21.29
C ASP A 134 -12.88 -4.16 -20.66
N GLU A 135 -12.09 -5.12 -21.15
CA GLU A 135 -10.74 -5.48 -20.69
C GLU A 135 -9.64 -4.69 -21.43
N HIS A 136 -10.01 -3.87 -22.41
CA HIS A 136 -9.04 -3.14 -23.21
C HIS A 136 -8.37 -2.02 -22.40
N GLU A 137 -7.11 -2.24 -22.04
CA GLU A 137 -6.20 -1.32 -21.35
C GLU A 137 -6.51 -1.03 -19.87
N PRO A 138 -6.33 -2.01 -18.97
CA PRO A 138 -6.59 -1.81 -17.55
C PRO A 138 -5.62 -0.80 -16.92
N LEU A 139 -6.12 -0.11 -15.90
CA LEU A 139 -5.31 0.64 -14.94
C LEU A 139 -4.27 -0.29 -14.33
N ASN A 140 -3.01 0.11 -14.40
CA ASN A 140 -1.89 -0.66 -13.88
C ASN A 140 -0.77 0.27 -13.40
N LEU A 141 0.21 -0.30 -12.71
CA LEU A 141 1.32 0.48 -12.16
C LEU A 141 2.11 1.23 -13.24
N ALA A 142 2.35 0.64 -14.41
CA ALA A 142 3.10 1.32 -15.47
C ALA A 142 2.36 2.57 -15.97
N TYR A 143 1.03 2.51 -16.11
CA TYR A 143 0.23 3.67 -16.47
C TYR A 143 0.30 4.79 -15.43
N TYR A 144 0.24 4.45 -14.13
CA TYR A 144 0.38 5.45 -13.07
C TYR A 144 1.76 6.11 -13.03
N LEU A 145 2.84 5.32 -13.16
CA LEU A 145 4.20 5.88 -13.16
C LEU A 145 4.47 6.72 -14.43
N ASP A 146 3.90 6.33 -15.57
CA ASP A 146 3.97 7.11 -16.81
C ASP A 146 3.20 8.44 -16.69
N PHE A 147 2.02 8.42 -16.06
CA PHE A 147 1.25 9.62 -15.72
C PHE A 147 2.05 10.61 -14.86
N LEU A 148 2.87 10.12 -13.93
CA LEU A 148 3.76 10.95 -13.11
C LEU A 148 5.01 11.46 -13.87
N GLY A 149 5.19 11.06 -15.14
CA GLY A 149 6.35 11.45 -15.95
C GLY A 149 7.65 10.75 -15.54
N ILE A 150 7.57 9.60 -14.86
CA ILE A 150 8.76 8.87 -14.40
C ILE A 150 9.45 8.20 -15.59
N PRO A 151 10.77 8.41 -15.82
CA PRO A 151 11.50 7.75 -16.89
C PRO A 151 11.49 6.23 -16.70
N ASP A 152 11.47 5.48 -17.80
CA ASP A 152 11.44 4.03 -17.77
C ASP A 152 10.29 3.42 -16.92
N ALA A 153 9.15 4.12 -16.84
CA ALA A 153 7.98 3.74 -16.05
C ALA A 153 7.59 2.25 -16.17
N ARG A 154 7.64 1.68 -17.38
CA ARG A 154 7.35 0.26 -17.63
C ARG A 154 8.37 -0.69 -17.00
N GLN A 155 9.64 -0.32 -16.97
CA GLN A 155 10.69 -1.12 -16.33
C GLN A 155 10.59 -1.04 -14.82
N ILE A 156 10.45 0.17 -14.28
CA ILE A 156 10.27 0.40 -12.84
C ILE A 156 9.03 -0.34 -12.34
N ALA A 157 7.90 -0.24 -13.05
CA ALA A 157 6.68 -0.97 -12.70
C ALA A 157 6.87 -2.49 -12.71
N ARG A 158 7.71 -3.04 -13.58
CA ARG A 158 8.05 -4.48 -13.54
C ARG A 158 8.87 -4.82 -12.29
N LEU A 159 9.87 -4.01 -11.95
CA LEU A 159 10.70 -4.20 -10.76
C LEU A 159 9.86 -4.17 -9.48
N VAL A 160 9.06 -3.11 -9.29
CA VAL A 160 8.17 -2.97 -8.13
C VAL A 160 7.23 -4.17 -8.02
N ARG A 161 6.57 -4.57 -9.11
CA ARG A 161 5.65 -5.71 -9.09
C ARG A 161 6.34 -7.03 -8.77
N SER A 162 7.54 -7.26 -9.32
CA SER A 162 8.31 -8.46 -9.00
C SER A 162 8.72 -8.51 -7.53
N ALA A 163 9.15 -7.39 -6.96
CA ALA A 163 9.50 -7.27 -5.55
C ALA A 163 8.27 -7.50 -4.65
N CYS A 164 7.14 -6.85 -4.97
CA CYS A 164 5.88 -7.01 -4.24
C CYS A 164 5.39 -8.46 -4.24
N ARG A 165 5.40 -9.12 -5.41
CA ARG A 165 5.00 -10.52 -5.54
C ARG A 165 5.90 -11.46 -4.75
N SER A 166 7.22 -11.27 -4.85
CA SER A 166 8.21 -12.05 -4.09
C SER A 166 8.00 -11.89 -2.58
N ALA A 167 7.87 -10.65 -2.10
CA ALA A 167 7.63 -10.33 -0.70
C ALA A 167 6.33 -10.97 -0.17
N TYR A 168 5.26 -10.88 -0.95
CA TYR A 168 3.97 -11.45 -0.60
C TYR A 168 4.03 -12.98 -0.46
N HIS A 169 4.62 -13.69 -1.44
CA HIS A 169 4.73 -15.15 -1.36
C HIS A 169 5.62 -15.62 -0.20
N GLN A 170 6.75 -14.94 0.05
CA GLN A 170 7.61 -15.24 1.20
C GLN A 170 6.83 -15.10 2.52
N SER A 171 6.04 -14.02 2.68
CA SER A 171 5.21 -13.79 3.86
C SER A 171 4.14 -14.88 4.07
N VAL A 172 3.50 -15.33 2.99
CA VAL A 172 2.48 -16.40 3.04
C VAL A 172 3.11 -17.75 3.37
N SER A 173 4.24 -18.09 2.76
CA SER A 173 4.96 -19.34 3.05
C SER A 173 5.41 -19.39 4.51
N SER A 174 6.01 -18.33 5.06
CA SER A 174 6.42 -18.28 6.46
C SER A 174 5.25 -18.48 7.43
N LYS A 175 4.05 -17.94 7.12
CA LYS A 175 2.84 -18.18 7.93
C LYS A 175 2.41 -19.63 7.92
N ILE A 176 2.41 -20.30 6.75
CA ILE A 176 2.05 -21.73 6.62
C ILE A 176 3.02 -22.62 7.41
N TYR A 177 4.32 -22.32 7.38
CA TYR A 177 5.32 -23.03 8.17
C TYR A 177 5.09 -22.87 9.69
N GLN A 178 4.66 -21.69 10.15
CA GLN A 178 4.38 -21.45 11.57
C GLN A 178 3.07 -22.10 12.05
N THR A 179 1.99 -22.08 11.26
CA THR A 179 0.72 -22.74 11.64
C THR A 179 0.80 -24.26 11.60
N SER A 180 1.60 -24.85 10.71
CA SER A 180 1.80 -26.31 10.63
C SER A 180 2.65 -26.89 11.79
N HIS A 181 3.41 -26.07 12.51
CA HIS A 181 4.23 -26.50 13.65
C HIS A 181 3.58 -26.23 15.02
N SER A 182 2.44 -25.52 15.07
CA SER A 182 1.71 -25.23 16.31
C SER A 182 0.68 -26.30 16.71
N THR A 183 0.49 -27.36 15.91
CA THR A 183 -0.50 -28.43 16.14
C THR A 183 0.14 -29.79 16.45
N ARG A 184 1.24 -29.83 17.22
CA ARG A 184 1.62 -31.07 17.92
C ARG A 184 0.87 -31.15 19.25
N PRO A 185 0.01 -32.17 19.47
CA PRO A 185 -0.60 -32.36 20.78
C PRO A 185 0.49 -32.71 21.78
N LYS A 186 0.49 -32.02 22.92
CA LYS A 186 1.23 -32.46 24.11
C LYS A 186 0.63 -33.80 24.53
N THR A 187 1.32 -34.90 24.21
CA THR A 187 1.08 -36.19 24.85
C THR A 187 1.51 -36.04 26.31
N SER A 188 0.52 -35.89 27.19
CA SER A 188 0.70 -35.97 28.63
C SER A 188 1.12 -37.40 28.99
N ALA A 189 2.19 -37.51 29.78
CA ALA A 189 2.54 -38.69 30.57
C ALA A 189 1.81 -38.63 31.92
#